data_AF-A0A950LX27-F1
#
_entry.id   AF-A0A950LX27-F1
#
_cell.length_a   1.000
_cell.length_b   1.000
_cell.length_c   1.000
_cell.angle_alpha   90.00
_cell.angle_beta   90.00
_cell.angle_gamma   90.00
#
_symmetry.space_group_name_H-M   'P 1'
#
loop_
_entity.id
_entity.type
_entity.pdbx_description
1 polymer ?
#
loop_
_entity_poly.entity_id
_entity_poly.type
_entity_poly.pdbx_seq_one_letter_code
_entity_poly.pdbx_strand_id
1 'polypeptide(L)'
;MADAMGFAPDAEIRCRDFRIGCIGAGFIMADVQLVAYEQAGFPVAAIASRSRGHAAEVASKRKITKVHDTPQALIEDTDVEILDLAFPPDQQPALIRHALKQRHIKAILAQKPLAMNFADAQAVVADCRVAGKVLSVNQNMRFDQSMRVLRQILD
;
A
#
# COMPACT_ATOMS: atom_id res chain seq x y z
N MET A 1 -10.55 28.46 6.67
CA MET A 1 -10.48 27.08 7.21
C MET A 1 -11.35 27.07 8.45
N ALA A 2 -12.37 26.22 8.52
CA ALA A 2 -13.18 26.10 9.73
C ALA A 2 -12.27 25.64 10.88
N ASP A 3 -12.32 26.33 12.00
CA ASP A 3 -11.68 25.90 13.24
C ASP A 3 -12.16 24.48 13.54
N ALA A 4 -11.22 23.55 13.72
CA ALA A 4 -11.53 22.13 13.93
C ALA A 4 -12.20 21.87 15.30
N MET A 5 -12.52 22.91 16.07
CA MET A 5 -13.17 22.84 17.38
C MET A 5 -12.42 21.89 18.33
N GLY A 6 -11.09 21.83 18.21
CA GLY A 6 -10.23 20.94 19.00
C GLY A 6 -10.07 19.51 18.45
N PHE A 7 -10.73 19.13 17.36
CA PHE A 7 -10.58 17.81 16.75
C PHE A 7 -9.38 17.73 15.80
N ALA A 8 -8.78 16.54 15.71
CA ALA A 8 -7.67 16.23 14.80
C ALA A 8 -8.10 15.21 13.74
N PRO A 9 -8.71 15.64 12.62
CA PRO A 9 -9.22 14.74 11.59
C PRO A 9 -8.11 14.09 10.77
N ASP A 10 -7.00 14.79 10.52
CA ASP A 10 -5.89 14.30 9.70
C ASP A 10 -4.86 13.55 10.54
N ALA A 11 -4.13 12.63 9.90
CA ALA A 11 -3.14 11.80 10.60
C ALA A 11 -1.82 12.54 10.61
N GLU A 12 -1.16 12.57 11.77
CA GLU A 12 0.21 13.07 11.83
C GLU A 12 1.15 12.13 11.06
N ILE A 13 1.91 12.70 10.12
CA ILE A 13 2.94 11.97 9.38
C ILE A 13 4.21 11.92 10.22
N ARG A 14 4.55 10.73 10.71
CA ARG A 14 5.67 10.52 11.63
C ARG A 14 7.03 10.44 10.96
N CYS A 15 7.10 9.94 9.72
CA CYS A 15 8.34 9.83 8.93
C CYS A 15 8.00 9.66 7.43
N ARG A 16 9.01 9.86 6.56
CA ARG A 16 8.93 9.65 5.10
C ARG A 16 10.12 8.88 4.54
N ASP A 17 10.87 8.20 5.40
CA ASP A 17 12.20 7.66 5.07
C ASP A 17 12.13 6.34 4.27
N PHE A 18 10.97 5.70 4.25
CA PHE A 18 10.79 4.39 3.62
C PHE A 18 10.27 4.50 2.20
N ARG A 19 10.98 3.84 1.29
CA ARG A 19 10.66 3.78 -0.14
C ARG A 19 9.54 2.79 -0.42
N ILE A 20 8.52 3.25 -1.13
CA ILE A 20 7.32 2.47 -1.46
C ILE A 20 7.48 1.82 -2.84
N GLY A 21 7.23 0.51 -2.91
CA GLY A 21 7.07 -0.24 -4.15
C GLY A 21 5.58 -0.51 -4.41
N CYS A 22 5.09 -0.05 -5.55
CA CYS A 22 3.68 -0.14 -5.92
C CYS A 22 3.42 -1.33 -6.85
N ILE A 23 2.56 -2.26 -6.45
CA ILE A 23 2.13 -3.37 -7.30
C ILE A 23 0.67 -3.17 -7.71
N GLY A 24 0.45 -3.08 -9.01
CA GLY A 24 -0.81 -2.71 -9.63
C GLY A 24 -0.67 -1.39 -10.39
N ALA A 25 -1.40 -1.27 -11.49
CA ALA A 25 -1.42 -0.04 -12.31
C ALA A 25 -2.85 0.36 -12.70
N GLY A 26 -3.86 -0.19 -12.01
CA GLY A 26 -5.26 0.20 -12.20
C GLY A 26 -5.63 1.45 -11.43
N PHE A 27 -6.88 1.89 -11.55
CA PHE A 27 -7.43 3.12 -10.96
C PHE A 27 -7.00 3.37 -9.50
N ILE A 28 -7.11 2.36 -8.63
CA ILE A 28 -6.77 2.50 -7.20
C ILE A 28 -5.29 2.87 -7.01
N MET A 29 -4.38 2.29 -7.79
CA MET A 29 -2.97 2.68 -7.69
C MET A 29 -2.72 3.99 -8.43
N ALA A 30 -3.14 4.06 -9.70
CA ALA A 30 -2.80 5.13 -10.62
C ALA A 30 -3.37 6.49 -10.22
N ASP A 31 -4.60 6.53 -9.71
CA ASP A 31 -5.35 7.78 -9.50
C ASP A 31 -5.73 8.03 -8.04
N VAL A 32 -5.49 7.07 -7.15
CA VAL A 32 -5.75 7.25 -5.70
C VAL A 32 -4.46 7.19 -4.90
N GLN A 33 -3.80 6.02 -4.80
CA GLN A 33 -2.64 5.84 -3.93
C GLN A 33 -1.45 6.70 -4.38
N LEU A 34 -1.06 6.67 -5.66
CA LEU A 34 0.08 7.45 -6.14
C LEU A 34 -0.15 8.97 -6.05
N VAL A 35 -1.40 9.43 -6.21
CA VAL A 35 -1.77 10.83 -5.98
C VAL A 35 -1.62 11.20 -4.51
N ALA A 36 -2.13 10.35 -3.61
CA ALA A 36 -2.04 10.58 -2.18
C ALA A 36 -0.58 10.59 -1.69
N TYR A 37 0.25 9.67 -2.21
CA TYR A 37 1.68 9.65 -1.91
C TYR A 37 2.39 10.91 -2.40
N GLU A 38 2.11 11.39 -3.62
CA GLU A 38 2.65 12.65 -4.13
C GLU A 38 2.24 13.83 -3.24
N GLN A 39 0.96 13.95 -2.90
CA GLN A 39 0.45 15.04 -2.05
C GLN A 39 1.02 15.01 -0.62
N ALA A 40 1.22 13.82 -0.06
CA ALA A 40 1.79 13.65 1.27
C ALA A 40 3.34 13.67 1.29
N GLY A 41 3.98 13.64 0.12
CA GLY A 41 5.43 13.62 -0.05
C GLY A 41 6.09 12.27 0.26
N PHE A 42 5.38 11.15 0.12
CA PHE A 42 5.96 9.82 0.32
C PHE A 42 6.78 9.37 -0.90
N PRO A 43 7.99 8.81 -0.70
CA PRO A 43 8.84 8.40 -1.82
C PRO A 43 8.37 7.07 -2.43
N VAL A 44 8.05 7.09 -3.72
CA VAL A 44 7.74 5.89 -4.51
C VAL A 44 8.99 5.51 -5.32
N ALA A 45 9.55 4.33 -5.06
CA ALA A 45 10.78 3.87 -5.69
C ALA A 45 10.53 3.14 -7.02
N ALA A 46 9.48 2.32 -7.10
CA ALA A 46 9.21 1.51 -8.27
C ALA A 46 7.73 1.14 -8.42
N ILE A 47 7.34 0.77 -9.64
CA ILE A 47 6.01 0.22 -9.95
C ILE A 47 6.11 -1.04 -10.80
N ALA A 48 5.20 -1.99 -10.57
CA ALA A 48 5.02 -3.18 -11.38
C ALA A 48 3.53 -3.51 -11.52
N SER A 49 3.16 -4.23 -12.58
CA SER A 49 1.80 -4.77 -12.72
C SER A 49 1.82 -6.05 -13.58
N ARG A 50 0.65 -6.68 -13.78
CA ARG A 50 0.52 -7.82 -14.73
C ARG A 50 0.95 -7.45 -16.15
N SER A 51 0.68 -6.20 -16.55
CA SER A 51 1.09 -5.65 -17.83
C SER A 51 2.17 -4.61 -17.59
N ARG A 52 3.38 -4.91 -18.05
CA ARG A 52 4.50 -3.98 -18.01
C ARG A 52 4.16 -2.66 -18.72
N GLY A 53 3.45 -2.74 -19.87
CA GLY A 53 3.05 -1.54 -20.63
C GLY A 53 2.20 -0.59 -19.80
N HIS A 54 1.19 -1.11 -19.10
CA HIS A 54 0.34 -0.30 -18.23
C HIS A 54 1.10 0.28 -17.03
N ALA A 55 2.01 -0.50 -16.44
CA ALA A 55 2.88 0.01 -15.38
C ALA A 55 3.76 1.16 -15.88
N ALA A 56 4.29 1.07 -17.10
CA ALA A 56 5.10 2.11 -17.72
C ALA A 56 4.31 3.40 -18.01
N GLU A 57 3.06 3.28 -18.49
CA GLU A 57 2.16 4.42 -18.67
C GLU A 57 1.91 5.17 -17.36
N VAL A 58 1.58 4.44 -16.29
CA VAL A 58 1.37 5.02 -14.96
C VAL A 58 2.66 5.61 -14.41
N ALA A 59 3.80 4.93 -14.58
CA ALA A 59 5.11 5.43 -14.16
C ALA A 59 5.45 6.77 -14.82
N SER A 60 5.21 6.90 -16.12
CA SER A 60 5.39 8.15 -16.87
C SER A 60 4.49 9.26 -16.32
N LYS A 61 3.19 8.98 -16.14
CA LYS A 61 2.21 9.93 -15.59
C LYS A 61 2.56 10.39 -14.17
N ARG A 62 3.14 9.51 -13.36
CA ARG A 62 3.43 9.73 -11.93
C ARG A 62 4.90 9.97 -11.62
N LYS A 63 5.73 10.13 -12.65
CA LYS A 63 7.18 10.40 -12.55
C LYS A 63 7.95 9.36 -11.72
N ILE A 64 7.54 8.09 -11.80
CA ILE A 64 8.23 6.97 -11.17
C ILE A 64 9.33 6.50 -12.12
N THR A 65 10.57 6.48 -11.66
CA THR A 65 11.74 6.24 -12.53
C THR A 65 11.99 4.77 -12.81
N LYS A 66 11.49 3.85 -11.98
CA LYS A 66 11.74 2.41 -12.08
C LYS A 66 10.45 1.63 -12.33
N VAL A 67 10.44 0.88 -13.42
CA VAL A 67 9.34 -0.04 -13.79
C VAL A 67 9.92 -1.44 -13.86
N HIS A 68 9.35 -2.35 -13.08
CA HIS A 68 9.73 -3.76 -13.13
C HIS A 68 8.80 -4.55 -14.05
N ASP A 69 9.36 -5.59 -14.66
CA ASP A 69 8.62 -6.44 -15.60
C ASP A 69 7.55 -7.28 -14.90
N THR A 70 7.78 -7.64 -13.62
CA THR A 70 6.86 -8.45 -12.83
C THR A 70 6.74 -7.92 -11.38
N PRO A 71 5.61 -8.19 -10.70
CA PRO A 71 5.48 -7.93 -9.27
C PRO A 71 6.58 -8.59 -8.42
N GLN A 72 7.02 -9.78 -8.78
CA GLN A 72 8.07 -10.53 -8.08
C GLN A 72 9.42 -9.81 -8.18
N ALA A 73 9.79 -9.31 -9.36
CA ALA A 73 11.01 -8.53 -9.56
C ALA A 73 11.01 -7.24 -8.72
N LEU A 74 9.86 -6.58 -8.60
CA LEU A 74 9.72 -5.43 -7.70
C LEU A 74 9.86 -5.81 -6.22
N ILE A 75 9.28 -6.93 -5.80
CA ILE A 75 9.39 -7.43 -4.42
C ILE A 75 10.85 -7.76 -4.06
N GLU A 76 11.63 -8.24 -5.01
CA GLU A 76 13.05 -8.59 -4.85
C GLU A 76 13.99 -7.38 -4.89
N ASP A 77 13.49 -6.20 -5.27
CA ASP A 77 14.24 -4.96 -5.34
C ASP A 77 14.59 -4.42 -3.95
N THR A 78 15.88 -4.43 -3.59
CA THR A 78 16.36 -3.99 -2.27
C THR A 78 16.17 -2.50 -2.01
N ASP A 79 15.81 -1.72 -3.03
CA ASP A 79 15.44 -0.31 -2.86
C ASP A 79 14.01 -0.10 -2.35
N VAL A 80 13.20 -1.16 -2.26
CA VAL A 80 11.82 -1.10 -1.77
C VAL A 80 11.76 -1.55 -0.31
N GLU A 81 11.08 -0.81 0.54
CA GLU A 81 10.97 -1.13 1.98
C GLU A 81 9.52 -1.34 2.42
N ILE A 82 8.57 -0.71 1.72
CA ILE A 82 7.14 -0.87 1.95
C ILE A 82 6.48 -1.26 0.62
N LEU A 83 5.57 -2.24 0.66
CA LEU A 83 4.77 -2.60 -0.51
C LEU A 83 3.36 -2.05 -0.39
N ASP A 84 2.83 -1.48 -1.48
CA ASP A 84 1.39 -1.22 -1.66
C ASP A 84 0.85 -2.14 -2.77
N LEU A 85 -0.05 -3.04 -2.40
CA LEU A 85 -0.56 -4.11 -3.25
C LEU A 85 -2.01 -3.83 -3.69
N ALA A 86 -2.16 -3.15 -4.83
CA ALA A 86 -3.42 -2.98 -5.55
C ALA A 86 -3.59 -4.07 -6.63
N PHE A 87 -3.73 -5.31 -6.18
CA PHE A 87 -3.71 -6.50 -7.03
C PHE A 87 -4.94 -7.41 -6.79
N PRO A 88 -5.37 -8.21 -7.79
CA PRO A 88 -6.52 -9.11 -7.63
C PRO A 88 -6.44 -10.00 -6.36
N PRO A 89 -7.55 -10.14 -5.62
CA PRO A 89 -7.56 -10.79 -4.30
C PRO A 89 -7.28 -12.30 -4.32
N ASP A 90 -7.44 -12.96 -5.46
CA ASP A 90 -7.04 -14.34 -5.72
C ASP A 90 -5.50 -14.50 -5.80
N GLN A 91 -4.77 -13.44 -6.15
CA GLN A 91 -3.32 -13.46 -6.37
C GLN A 91 -2.53 -12.73 -5.27
N GLN A 92 -3.17 -11.78 -4.59
CA GLN A 92 -2.54 -10.98 -3.53
C GLN A 92 -1.89 -11.83 -2.42
N PRO A 93 -2.51 -12.91 -1.90
CA PRO A 93 -1.91 -13.76 -0.87
C PRO A 93 -0.55 -14.35 -1.27
N ALA A 94 -0.38 -14.76 -2.52
CA ALA A 94 0.87 -15.33 -3.01
C ALA A 94 1.99 -14.29 -3.07
N LEU A 95 1.67 -13.06 -3.50
CA LEU A 95 2.63 -11.95 -3.52
C LEU A 95 3.02 -11.52 -2.10
N ILE A 96 2.07 -11.49 -1.17
CA ILE A 96 2.37 -11.22 0.24
C ILE A 96 3.36 -12.24 0.77
N ARG A 97 3.07 -13.55 0.61
CA ARG A 97 3.98 -14.62 1.05
C ARG A 97 5.37 -14.54 0.39
N HIS A 98 5.45 -14.10 -0.86
CA HIS A 98 6.74 -13.85 -1.52
C HIS A 98 7.50 -12.71 -0.83
N ALA A 99 6.83 -11.60 -0.53
CA ALA A 99 7.42 -10.46 0.18
C ALA A 99 7.84 -10.78 1.62
N LEU A 100 7.19 -11.75 2.28
CA LEU A 100 7.60 -12.19 3.62
C LEU A 100 8.99 -12.84 3.63
N LYS A 101 9.45 -13.40 2.50
CA LYS A 101 10.78 -14.01 2.37
C LYS A 101 11.90 -12.97 2.23
N GLN A 102 11.56 -11.72 1.91
CA GLN A 102 12.51 -10.68 1.55
C GLN A 102 12.94 -9.86 2.76
N ARG A 103 14.23 -9.82 3.13
CA ARG A 103 14.68 -9.14 4.37
C ARG A 103 14.47 -7.62 4.38
N HIS A 104 14.53 -6.98 3.22
CA HIS A 104 14.39 -5.51 3.07
C HIS A 104 12.95 -5.01 3.21
N ILE A 105 11.95 -5.86 2.97
CA ILE A 105 10.54 -5.48 3.10
C ILE A 105 10.14 -5.40 4.58
N LYS A 106 9.79 -4.21 5.05
CA LYS A 106 9.42 -3.89 6.44
C LYS A 106 7.91 -3.99 6.68
N ALA A 107 7.12 -3.53 5.71
CA ALA A 107 5.67 -3.49 5.83
C ALA A 107 4.96 -3.69 4.49
N ILE A 108 3.69 -4.12 4.58
CA ILE A 108 2.81 -4.35 3.44
C ILE A 108 1.47 -3.64 3.69
N LEU A 109 1.07 -2.79 2.75
CA LEU A 109 -0.28 -2.26 2.62
C LEU A 109 -1.01 -3.03 1.52
N ALA A 110 -2.00 -3.83 1.93
CA ALA A 110 -2.83 -4.65 1.06
C ALA A 110 -4.13 -3.92 0.72
N GLN A 111 -4.49 -3.80 -0.56
CA GLN A 111 -5.81 -3.28 -0.92
C GLN A 111 -6.90 -4.33 -0.65
N LYS A 112 -8.07 -3.86 -0.22
CA LYS A 112 -9.24 -4.71 0.03
C LYS A 112 -9.84 -5.30 -1.26
N PRO A 113 -10.43 -6.50 -1.20
CA PRO A 113 -10.35 -7.47 -0.11
C PRO A 113 -8.96 -8.14 -0.05
N LEU A 114 -8.50 -8.51 1.15
CA LEU A 114 -7.16 -9.10 1.36
C LEU A 114 -7.00 -10.47 0.65
N ALA A 115 -8.07 -11.25 0.61
CA ALA A 115 -8.14 -12.56 -0.04
C ALA A 115 -9.59 -12.84 -0.49
N MET A 116 -9.78 -13.93 -1.25
CA MET A 116 -11.10 -14.34 -1.75
C MET A 116 -12.05 -14.85 -0.66
N ASN A 117 -11.52 -15.33 0.47
CA ASN A 117 -12.31 -15.82 1.58
C ASN A 117 -11.63 -15.55 2.93
N PHE A 118 -12.38 -15.76 4.01
CA PHE A 118 -11.94 -15.48 5.37
C PHE A 118 -10.78 -16.37 5.81
N ALA A 119 -10.80 -17.66 5.50
CA ALA A 119 -9.76 -18.60 5.90
C ALA A 119 -8.40 -18.21 5.30
N ASP A 120 -8.36 -17.86 4.01
CA ASP A 120 -7.16 -17.40 3.33
C ASP A 120 -6.67 -16.06 3.90
N ALA A 121 -7.58 -15.13 4.18
CA ALA A 121 -7.22 -13.86 4.81
C ALA A 121 -6.60 -14.07 6.20
N GLN A 122 -7.16 -14.98 7.01
CA GLN A 122 -6.60 -15.33 8.32
C GLN A 122 -5.22 -15.97 8.20
N ALA A 123 -5.03 -16.88 7.24
CA ALA A 123 -3.74 -17.52 6.99
C ALA A 123 -2.66 -16.49 6.63
N VAL A 124 -2.99 -15.53 5.73
CA VAL A 124 -2.06 -14.45 5.36
C VAL A 124 -1.68 -13.58 6.56
N VAL A 125 -2.64 -13.24 7.43
CA VAL A 125 -2.36 -12.48 8.67
C VAL A 125 -1.43 -13.27 9.59
N ALA A 126 -1.64 -14.58 9.74
CA ALA A 126 -0.78 -15.44 10.54
C ALA A 126 0.64 -15.52 9.97
N ASP A 127 0.77 -15.67 8.65
CA ASP A 127 2.07 -15.70 7.96
C ASP A 127 2.85 -14.40 8.20
N CYS A 128 2.20 -13.23 8.07
CA CYS A 128 2.83 -11.93 8.34
C CYS A 128 3.29 -11.81 9.80
N ARG A 129 2.48 -12.30 10.75
CA ARG A 129 2.83 -12.29 12.18
C ARG A 129 4.05 -13.18 12.47
N VAL A 130 4.09 -14.38 11.91
CA VAL A 130 5.25 -15.29 12.04
C VAL A 130 6.51 -14.66 11.45
N ALA A 131 6.39 -14.00 10.31
CA ALA A 131 7.50 -13.30 9.67
C ALA A 131 7.92 -12.00 10.36
N GLY A 132 7.19 -11.55 11.39
CA GLY A 132 7.47 -10.29 12.10
C GLY A 132 7.29 -9.04 11.25
N LYS A 133 6.44 -9.09 10.21
CA LYS A 133 6.23 -7.99 9.26
C LYS A 133 4.86 -7.37 9.44
N VAL A 134 4.81 -6.04 9.38
CA VAL A 134 3.54 -5.30 9.52
C VAL A 134 2.70 -5.52 8.26
N LEU A 135 1.47 -6.00 8.45
CA LEU A 135 0.44 -6.03 7.42
C LEU A 135 -0.67 -5.05 7.81
N SER A 136 -1.00 -4.15 6.90
CA SER A 136 -2.19 -3.31 6.98
C SER A 136 -3.08 -3.59 5.78
N VAL A 137 -4.39 -3.61 5.99
CA VAL A 137 -5.36 -3.63 4.89
C VAL A 137 -5.92 -2.23 4.73
N ASN A 138 -5.97 -1.72 3.50
CA ASN A 138 -6.48 -0.39 3.21
C ASN A 138 -8.01 -0.31 3.37
N GLN A 139 -8.45 -0.30 4.63
CA GLN A 139 -9.81 0.01 5.05
C GLN A 139 -9.96 1.53 5.12
N ASN A 140 -9.85 2.19 3.96
CA ASN A 140 -9.67 3.64 3.83
C ASN A 140 -10.72 4.46 4.60
N MET A 141 -11.98 4.03 4.65
CA MET A 141 -13.05 4.73 5.39
C MET A 141 -12.75 4.88 6.89
N ARG A 142 -11.95 3.98 7.48
CA ARG A 142 -11.50 4.10 8.89
C ARG A 142 -10.69 5.37 9.13
N PHE A 143 -10.06 5.90 8.08
CA PHE A 143 -9.19 7.07 8.14
C PHE A 143 -9.82 8.31 7.50
N ASP A 144 -11.07 8.22 7.02
CA ASP A 144 -11.80 9.37 6.55
C ASP A 144 -11.98 10.40 7.68
N GLN A 145 -11.86 11.69 7.34
CA GLN A 145 -11.88 12.77 8.32
C GLN A 145 -13.19 12.76 9.14
N SER A 146 -14.32 12.48 8.49
CA SER A 146 -15.62 12.41 9.18
C SER A 146 -15.66 11.27 10.20
N MET A 147 -15.12 10.10 9.84
CA MET A 147 -15.07 8.93 10.72
C MET A 147 -14.10 9.14 11.89
N ARG A 148 -12.99 9.85 11.66
CA ARG A 148 -12.02 10.16 12.71
C ARG A 148 -12.50 11.19 13.70
N VAL A 149 -13.25 12.20 13.26
CA VAL A 149 -13.91 13.15 14.16
C VAL A 149 -15.02 12.45 14.93
N LEU A 150 -15.84 11.64 14.25
CA LEU A 150 -16.87 10.84 14.93
C LEU A 150 -16.25 9.97 16.04
N ARG A 151 -15.11 9.32 15.79
CA ARG A 151 -14.41 8.56 16.82
C ARG A 151 -14.01 9.42 18.01
N GLN A 152 -13.49 10.63 17.79
CA GLN A 152 -13.08 11.56 18.85
C GLN A 152 -14.26 12.11 19.66
N ILE A 153 -15.45 12.21 19.07
CA ILE A 153 -16.67 12.61 19.78
C ILE A 153 -17.19 11.49 20.69
N LEU A 154 -16.96 10.24 20.31
CA LEU A 154 -17.42 9.05 21.05
C LEU A 154 -16.46 8.61 22.16
N ASP A 155 -15.20 9.08 22.13
CA ASP A 155 -14.17 8.82 23.15
C ASP A 155 -14.28 9.85 24.30
#